data_AF-A0AA35LCN0-F1
#
_entry.id   AF-A0AA35LCN0-F1
#
_cell.length_a   1.000
_cell.length_b   1.000
_cell.length_c   1.000
_cell.angle_alpha   90.00
_cell.angle_beta   90.00
_cell.angle_gamma   90.00
#
_symmetry.space_group_name_H-M   'P 1'
#
loop_
_entity.id
_entity.type
_entity.pdbx_description
1 polymer ?
#
loop_
_entity_poly.entity_id
_entity_poly.type
_entity_poly.pdbx_seq_one_letter_code
_entity_poly.pdbx_strand_id
1 'polypeptide(L)' 'MNDCYSKLRELVPRIPQGTKVSQVEILQHVIDYIFDLQIVLEEQAKKGQDPSSAETSLLSLKAAERASKL' A
#
# COMPACT_ATOMS: atom_id res chain seq x y z
N MET A 1 -28.98 -1.87 0.87
CA MET A 1 -27.95 -2.57 1.69
C MET A 1 -27.29 -3.72 0.93
N ASN A 2 -28.02 -4.51 0.14
CA ASN A 2 -27.42 -5.57 -0.68
C ASN A 2 -26.54 -5.04 -1.83
N ASP A 3 -26.75 -3.79 -2.28
CA ASP A 3 -25.99 -3.18 -3.38
C ASP A 3 -24.50 -3.04 -3.04
N CYS A 4 -24.17 -2.77 -1.77
CA CYS A 4 -22.79 -2.71 -1.32
C CYS A 4 -22.10 -4.08 -1.46
N TYR A 5 -22.77 -5.18 -1.06
CA TYR A 5 -22.22 -6.52 -1.21
C TYR A 5 -22.07 -6.94 -2.68
N SER A 6 -23.01 -6.53 -3.55
CA SER A 6 -22.87 -6.70 -4.99
C SER A 6 -21.64 -5.94 -5.52
N LYS A 7 -21.43 -4.71 -5.07
CA LYS A 7 -20.25 -3.93 -5.48
C LYS A 7 -18.94 -4.53 -4.98
N LEU A 8 -18.91 -5.03 -3.74
CA LEU A 8 -17.73 -5.70 -3.19
C LEU A 8 -17.37 -6.95 -4.00
N ARG A 9 -18.36 -7.71 -4.49
CA ARG A 9 -18.16 -8.87 -5.39
C ARG A 9 -17.58 -8.52 -6.76
N GLU A 10 -17.78 -7.30 -7.23
CA GLU A 10 -17.18 -6.82 -8.47
C GLU A 10 -15.73 -6.34 -8.27
N LEU A 11 -15.45 -5.73 -7.12
CA LEU A 11 -14.17 -5.06 -6.85
C LEU A 11 -13.11 -5.97 -6.23
N VAL A 12 -13.51 -6.98 -5.47
CA VAL A 12 -12.58 -7.84 -4.72
C VAL A 12 -12.31 -9.12 -5.49
N PRO A 13 -11.04 -9.37 -5.88
CA PRO A 13 -10.64 -10.63 -6.51
C PRO A 13 -10.94 -11.82 -5.60
N ARG A 14 -11.18 -12.99 -6.20
CA ARG A 14 -11.43 -14.27 -5.51
C ARG A 14 -12.78 -14.41 -4.79
N ILE A 15 -13.65 -13.41 -4.82
CA ILE A 15 -15.06 -13.61 -4.41
C ILE A 15 -15.83 -14.24 -5.58
N PRO A 16 -16.39 -15.46 -5.43
CA PRO A 16 -17.15 -16.10 -6.49
C PRO A 16 -18.38 -15.28 -6.92
N GLN A 17 -18.54 -15.14 -8.24
CA GLN A 17 -19.74 -14.55 -8.83
C GLN A 17 -20.76 -15.64 -9.18
N GLY A 18 -22.05 -15.37 -8.96
CA GLY A 18 -23.14 -16.29 -9.31
C GLY A 18 -23.44 -17.41 -8.29
N THR A 19 -22.61 -17.60 -7.26
CA THR A 19 -22.88 -18.52 -6.15
C THR A 19 -23.31 -17.77 -4.88
N LYS A 20 -23.97 -18.47 -3.96
CA LYS A 20 -24.31 -17.91 -2.64
C LYS A 20 -23.06 -17.94 -1.76
N VAL A 21 -22.64 -16.76 -1.30
CA VAL A 21 -21.56 -16.56 -0.33
C VAL A 21 -22.15 -15.75 0.81
N SER A 22 -21.79 -16.06 2.05
CA SER A 22 -22.30 -15.33 3.20
C SER A 22 -21.74 -13.90 3.25
N GLN A 23 -22.45 -13.01 3.94
CA GLN A 23 -21.96 -11.64 4.15
C GLN A 23 -20.62 -11.64 4.89
N VAL A 24 -20.44 -12.53 5.86
CA VAL A 24 -19.19 -12.65 6.64
C VAL A 24 -18.02 -13.09 5.76
N GLU A 25 -18.22 -14.08 4.88
CA GLU A 25 -17.17 -14.49 3.92
C GLU A 25 -16.80 -13.35 2.96
N ILE A 26 -17.78 -12.58 2.48
CA ILE A 26 -17.49 -11.40 1.65
C ILE A 26 -16.63 -10.39 2.44
N LEU A 27 -16.96 -10.12 3.70
CA LEU A 27 -16.19 -9.21 4.54
C LEU A 27 -14.76 -9.72 4.77
N GLN A 28 -14.56 -11.02 4.97
CA GLN A 28 -13.22 -11.60 5.13
C GLN A 28 -12.36 -11.39 3.88
N HIS A 29 -12.90 -11.69 2.69
CA HIS A 29 -12.18 -11.45 1.44
C HIS A 29 -11.84 -9.97 1.21
N VAL A 30 -12.74 -9.07 1.62
CA VAL A 30 -12.51 -7.62 1.52
C VAL A 30 -11.35 -7.19 2.44
N ILE A 31 -11.32 -7.69 3.67
CA ILE A 31 -10.26 -7.38 4.64
C ILE A 31 -8.90 -7.86 4.10
N ASP A 32 -8.82 -9.10 3.62
CA ASP A 32 -7.59 -9.66 3.05
C ASP A 32 -7.10 -8.84 1.85
N TYR A 33 -8.01 -8.48 0.94
CA TYR A 33 -7.65 -7.70 -0.24
C TYR A 33 -7.18 -6.28 0.11
N ILE A 34 -7.79 -5.63 1.09
CA ILE A 34 -7.35 -4.32 1.57
C ILE A 34 -5.96 -4.41 2.19
N PHE A 35 -5.66 -5.45 2.97
CA PHE A 35 -4.32 -5.65 3.55
C PHE A 35 -3.27 -5.93 2.48
N ASP A 36 -3.56 -6.79 1.51
CA ASP A 36 -2.66 -7.08 0.39
C ASP A 36 -2.32 -5.79 -0.38
N LEU A 37 -3.33 -4.97 -0.69
CA LEU A 37 -3.13 -3.69 -1.36
C LEU A 37 -2.30 -2.71 -0.54
N GLN A 38 -2.52 -2.61 0.77
CA GLN A 38 -1.72 -1.75 1.64
C GLN A 38 -0.25 -2.15 1.63
N ILE A 39 0.07 -3.45 1.72
CA ILE A 39 1.44 -3.96 1.67
C ILE A 39 2.11 -3.59 0.34
N VAL A 40 1.43 -3.81 -0.77
CA VAL A 40 1.97 -3.49 -2.11
C VAL A 40 2.21 -1.98 -2.24
N LEU A 41 1.28 -1.14 -1.78
CA LEU A 41 1.42 0.31 -1.85
C LEU A 41 2.56 0.83 -0.97
N GLU A 42 2.73 0.28 0.23
CA GLU A 42 3.84 0.64 1.13
C GLU A 42 5.21 0.26 0.53
N GLU A 43 5.32 -0.92 -0.08
CA GLU A 43 6.56 -1.36 -0.74
C GLU A 43 6.91 -0.44 -1.92
N GLN A 44 5.92 -0.04 -2.72
CA GLN A 44 6.10 0.91 -3.82
C GLN A 44 6.49 2.31 -3.31
N ALA A 45 5.89 2.77 -2.20
CA ALA A 45 6.24 4.04 -1.60
C ALA A 45 7.69 4.07 -1.10
N LYS A 46 8.19 2.95 -0.53
CA LYS A 46 9.60 2.78 -0.14
C LYS A 46 10.52 2.75 -1.35
N LYS A 47 10.10 2.12 -2.45
CA LYS A 47 10.90 2.02 -3.68
C LYS A 47 10.91 3.32 -4.51
N GLY A 48 9.87 4.14 -4.39
CA GLY A 48 9.75 5.45 -5.02
C GLY A 48 10.50 6.57 -4.29
N GLN A 49 11.05 6.31 -3.09
CA GLN A 49 12.16 7.10 -2.57
C GLN A 49 13.40 6.77 -3.39
N ASP A 50 13.56 7.55 -4.45
CA ASP A 50 14.78 7.58 -5.26
C ASP A 50 16.00 7.63 -4.33
N PRO A 51 16.97 6.70 -4.43
CA PRO A 51 18.19 6.75 -3.61
C PRO A 51 18.96 8.08 -3.80
N SER A 52 18.67 8.82 -4.88
CA SER A 52 19.19 10.16 -5.13
C SER A 52 18.84 11.18 -4.03
N SER A 53 17.72 11.04 -3.30
CA SER A 53 17.34 12.00 -2.23
C SER A 53 18.05 11.72 -0.90
N ALA A 54 18.39 10.45 -0.63
CA ALA A 54 19.14 10.07 0.56
C ALA A 54 20.62 10.43 0.41
N GLU A 55 21.20 10.21 -0.78
CA GLU A 55 22.58 10.56 -1.11
C GLU A 55 22.82 12.08 -1.05
N THR A 56 21.90 12.89 -1.59
CA THR A 56 21.98 14.37 -1.54
C THR A 56 21.85 14.92 -0.12
N SER A 57 20.98 14.33 0.72
CA SER A 57 20.87 14.72 2.13
C SER A 57 22.14 14.37 2.92
N LEU A 58 22.74 13.20 2.68
CA LEU A 58 23.95 12.76 3.37
C LEU A 58 25.20 13.54 2.92
N LEU A 59 25.29 13.87 1.63
CA LEU A 59 26.32 14.75 1.07
C LEU A 59 26.23 16.17 1.66
N SER A 60 25.01 16.72 1.78
CA SER A 60 24.78 18.05 2.35
C SER A 60 25.13 18.12 3.84
N LEU A 61 24.80 17.07 4.60
CA LEU A 61 25.13 16.99 6.02
C LEU A 61 26.65 16.90 6.25
N LYS A 62 27.36 16.09 5.45
CA LYS A 62 28.83 16.01 5.49
C LYS A 62 29.52 17.29 5.03
N ALA A 63 28.94 18.03 4.09
CA ALA A 63 29.47 19.31 3.63
C ALA A 63 29.36 20.40 4.72
N ALA A 64 28.22 20.47 5.40
CA ALA A 64 28.01 21.39 6.52
C ALA A 64 28.96 21.11 7.71
N GLU A 65 29.21 19.83 8.01
CA GLU A 65 30.10 19.45 9.11
C GLU A 65 31.57 19.79 8.85
N ARG A 66 32.01 19.76 7.58
CA ARG A 66 33.36 20.20 7.20
C ARG A 66 33.53 21.71 7.23
N ALA A 67 32.49 22.48 6.91
CA ALA A 67 32.53 23.94 6.94
C ALA A 67 32.63 24.51 8.37
N SER A 68 32.11 23.79 9.37
CA SER A 68 32.16 24.21 10.78
C SER A 68 33.50 23.93 11.48
N LYS A 69 34.47 23.30 10.81
CA LYS A 69 35.78 22.92 11.37
C LYS A 69 36.97 23.77 10.87
N LEU A 70 36.70 24.85 10.12
CA LEU A 70 37.66 25.92 9.82
C LEU A 70 37.32 27.17 10.63
#